data_AF-A0A2D3TE36-F1
#
_entry.id   AF-A0A2D3TE36-F1
#
_cell.length_a   1.000
_cell.length_b   1.000
_cell.length_c   1.000
_cell.angle_alpha   90.00
_cell.angle_beta   90.00
_cell.angle_gamma   90.00
#
_symmetry.space_group_name_H-M   'P 1'
#
loop_
_entity.id
_entity.type
_entity.pdbx_description
1 polymer ?
#
loop_
_entity_poly.entity_id
_entity_poly.type
_entity_poly.pdbx_seq_one_letter_code
_entity_poly.pdbx_strand_id
1 'polypeptide(L)'
;MARKRKTANRDLPPHLYVRNNGYYCYRDPRTGKEYGLGKEKRMAINEAISANRQIFDAPVSLNDRINEVKALSMTEWMEQFTKK
;
A
#
# COMPACT_ATOMS: atom_id res chain seq x y z
N MET A 1 13.27 18.93 -12.99
CA MET A 1 12.18 19.00 -13.99
C MET A 1 11.15 17.91 -13.70
N ALA A 2 9.99 18.24 -13.14
CA ALA A 2 8.91 17.28 -12.99
C ALA A 2 8.41 16.86 -14.38
N ARG A 3 8.56 15.58 -14.74
CA ARG A 3 8.10 15.06 -16.03
C ARG A 3 6.57 15.24 -16.09
N LYS A 4 6.06 15.98 -17.10
CA LYS A 4 4.61 16.13 -17.31
C LYS A 4 3.97 14.73 -17.31
N ARG A 5 2.88 14.56 -16.55
CA ARG A 5 2.15 13.29 -16.48
C ARG A 5 1.74 12.90 -17.90
N LYS A 6 2.10 11.68 -18.34
CA LYS A 6 1.60 11.12 -19.59
C LYS A 6 0.08 10.93 -19.47
N THR A 7 -0.67 11.19 -20.53
CA THR A 7 -2.14 10.99 -20.56
C THR A 7 -2.54 9.57 -20.15
N ALA A 8 -1.75 8.57 -20.55
CA ALA A 8 -1.97 7.17 -20.19
C ALA A 8 -1.85 6.87 -18.68
N ASN A 9 -1.18 7.74 -17.91
CA ASN A 9 -1.03 7.61 -16.46
C ASN A 9 -2.07 8.44 -15.69
N ARG A 10 -3.05 9.06 -16.36
CA ARG A 10 -4.01 9.96 -15.70
C ARG A 10 -4.86 9.24 -14.67
N ASP A 11 -5.28 8.01 -14.96
CA ASP A 11 -6.18 7.23 -14.11
C ASP A 11 -5.40 6.22 -13.23
N LEU A 12 -4.07 6.28 -13.20
CA LEU A 12 -3.25 5.38 -12.41
C LEU A 12 -2.98 5.98 -11.02
N PRO A 13 -2.99 5.15 -9.95
CA PRO A 13 -2.58 5.59 -8.63
C PRO A 13 -1.11 6.04 -8.63
N PRO A 14 -0.69 6.78 -7.59
CA PRO A 14 0.72 7.15 -7.40
C PRO A 14 1.63 5.91 -7.47
N HIS A 15 2.86 6.13 -7.92
CA HIS A 15 3.90 5.09 -8.03
C HIS A 15 3.63 3.97 -9.07
N LEU A 16 2.46 3.94 -9.71
CA LEU A 16 2.15 3.03 -10.80
C LEU A 16 2.34 3.70 -12.16
N TYR A 17 3.01 3.02 -13.08
CA TYR A 17 3.31 3.52 -14.42
C TYR A 17 3.02 2.48 -15.49
N VAL A 18 2.53 2.92 -16.64
CA VAL A 18 2.47 2.09 -17.84
C VAL A 18 3.78 2.19 -18.63
N ARG A 19 4.31 1.04 -19.05
CA ARG A 19 5.44 0.91 -19.96
C ARG A 19 4.97 0.71 -21.41
N ASN A 20 5.93 0.69 -22.33
CA ASN A 20 5.65 0.35 -23.72
C ASN A 20 4.96 -1.03 -23.76
N ASN A 21 3.94 -1.17 -24.61
CA ASN A 21 3.10 -2.37 -24.74
C ASN A 21 2.07 -2.60 -23.61
N GLY A 22 1.72 -1.58 -22.83
CA GLY A 22 0.62 -1.65 -21.86
C GLY A 22 0.93 -2.47 -20.61
N TYR A 23 2.21 -2.74 -20.34
CA TYR A 23 2.65 -3.45 -19.14
C TYR A 23 2.78 -2.48 -17.96
N TYR A 24 2.22 -2.83 -16.81
CA TYR A 24 2.19 -2.00 -15.62
C TYR A 24 3.38 -2.31 -14.69
N CYS A 25 4.07 -1.26 -14.24
CA CYS A 25 5.17 -1.35 -13.30
C CYS A 25 4.96 -0.39 -12.13
N TYR A 26 5.16 -0.89 -10.92
CA TYR A 26 5.13 -0.12 -9.68
C TYR A 26 6.56 0.26 -9.27
N ARG A 27 6.79 1.54 -8.93
CA ARG A 27 8.08 2.02 -8.44
C ARG A 27 8.00 2.33 -6.95
N ASP A 28 8.67 1.53 -6.15
CA ASP A 28 8.70 1.72 -4.70
C ASP A 28 9.40 3.06 -4.35
N PRO A 29 8.73 4.00 -3.65
CA PRO A 29 9.34 5.27 -3.24
C PRO A 29 10.46 5.11 -2.20
N ARG A 30 10.54 4.00 -1.47
CA ARG A 30 11.57 3.77 -0.44
C ARG A 30 12.90 3.39 -1.07
N THR A 31 12.87 2.45 -2.01
CA THR A 31 14.07 1.85 -2.61
C THR A 31 14.36 2.38 -4.02
N GLY A 32 13.36 2.98 -4.67
CA GLY A 32 13.43 3.41 -6.07
C GLY A 32 13.37 2.27 -7.09
N LYS A 33 13.30 1.00 -6.63
CA LYS A 33 13.22 -0.20 -7.48
C LYS A 33 11.84 -0.30 -8.14
N GLU A 34 11.80 -0.93 -9.30
CA GLU A 34 10.57 -1.15 -10.06
C GLU A 34 10.20 -2.63 -10.09
N TYR A 35 8.91 -2.90 -9.93
CA TYR A 35 8.30 -4.23 -9.90
C TYR A 35 7.24 -4.32 -10.99
N GLY A 36 7.26 -5.40 -11.78
CA GLY A 36 6.27 -5.66 -12.81
C GLY A 36 5.00 -6.28 -12.24
N LEU A 37 3.83 -5.72 -12.56
CA LEU A 37 2.52 -6.20 -12.10
C LEU A 37 1.72 -6.92 -13.19
N GLY A 38 2.16 -6.85 -14.46
CA GLY A 38 1.47 -7.50 -15.59
C GLY A 38 0.74 -6.53 -16.50
N LYS A 39 -0.17 -7.05 -17.34
CA LYS A 39 -0.95 -6.28 -18.33
C LYS A 39 -2.37 -5.92 -17.86
N GLU A 40 -2.86 -6.57 -16.81
CA GLU A 40 -4.21 -6.35 -16.31
C GLU A 40 -4.30 -5.06 -15.49
N LYS A 41 -4.93 -4.03 -16.06
CA LYS A 41 -5.02 -2.69 -15.45
C LYS A 41 -5.63 -2.74 -14.04
N ARG A 42 -6.73 -3.48 -13.87
CA ARG A 42 -7.47 -3.54 -12.61
C ARG A 42 -6.66 -4.18 -11.50
N MET A 43 -5.97 -5.28 -11.79
CA MET A 43 -5.10 -5.96 -10.82
C MET A 43 -3.93 -5.07 -10.41
N ALA A 44 -3.26 -4.46 -11.39
CA ALA A 44 -2.14 -3.56 -11.14
C ALA A 44 -2.53 -2.34 -10.28
N ILE A 45 -3.71 -1.77 -10.51
CA ILE A 45 -4.22 -0.66 -9.69
C ILE A 45 -4.47 -1.11 -8.25
N ASN A 46 -5.14 -2.25 -8.05
CA ASN A 46 -5.45 -2.76 -6.71
C ASN A 46 -4.18 -3.04 -5.89
N GLU A 47 -3.18 -3.67 -6.51
CA GLU A 47 -1.90 -3.95 -5.87
C GLU A 47 -1.13 -2.67 -5.54
N ALA A 48 -1.09 -1.71 -6.48
CA ALA A 48 -0.44 -0.42 -6.24
C ALA A 48 -1.12 0.37 -5.11
N ILE A 49 -2.46 0.34 -5.00
CA ILE A 49 -3.19 0.98 -3.88
C ILE A 49 -2.81 0.30 -2.56
N SER A 50 -2.75 -1.03 -2.52
CA SER A 50 -2.36 -1.79 -1.33
C SER A 50 -0.95 -1.42 -0.88
N ALA A 51 0.01 -1.41 -1.81
CA ALA A 51 1.40 -1.03 -1.53
C ALA A 51 1.52 0.42 -1.03
N ASN A 52 0.80 1.35 -1.68
CA ASN A 52 0.77 2.76 -1.27
C ASN A 52 0.23 2.90 0.16
N ARG A 53 -0.81 2.15 0.55
CA ARG A 53 -1.36 2.17 1.92
C ARG A 53 -0.35 1.71 2.98
N GLN A 54 0.58 0.81 2.65
CA GLN A 54 1.64 0.39 3.58
C GLN A 54 2.75 1.45 3.71
N ILE A 55 2.86 2.37 2.76
CA ILE A 55 3.86 3.44 2.77
C ILE A 55 3.31 4.67 3.49
N PHE A 56 2.09 5.05 3.17
CA PHE A 56 1.37 6.12 3.85
C PHE A 56 0.72 5.54 5.10
N ASP A 57 1.51 5.51 6.17
CA ASP A 57 1.14 4.97 7.48
C ASP A 57 -0.19 5.58 7.94
N ALA A 58 -1.27 4.81 7.84
CA ALA A 58 -2.53 5.15 8.46
C ALA A 58 -2.49 4.56 9.88
N PRO A 59 -2.64 5.36 10.94
CA PRO A 59 -2.40 4.92 12.31
C PRO A 59 -3.30 3.75 12.75
N VAL A 60 -4.45 3.55 12.10
CA VAL A 60 -5.36 2.42 12.35
C VAL A 60 -6.06 2.04 11.04
N SER A 61 -6.04 0.76 10.66
CA SER A 61 -6.80 0.31 9.49
C SER A 61 -8.31 0.32 9.77
N LEU A 62 -9.14 0.54 8.75
CA LEU A 62 -10.60 0.47 8.91
C LEU A 62 -11.06 -0.91 9.41
N ASN A 63 -10.39 -1.98 8.96
CA ASN A 63 -10.69 -3.34 9.40
C ASN A 63 -10.46 -3.50 10.90
N ASP A 64 -9.37 -2.94 11.44
CA ASP A 64 -9.10 -2.99 12.88
C ASP A 64 -10.18 -2.25 13.70
N ARG A 65 -10.72 -1.15 13.15
CA ARG A 65 -11.83 -0.41 13.76
C ARG A 65 -13.15 -1.17 13.71
N ILE A 66 -13.48 -1.80 12.57
CA ILE A 66 -14.73 -2.56 12.39
C ILE A 66 -14.74 -3.80 13.30
N ASN A 67 -13.60 -4.47 13.39
CA ASN A 67 -13.47 -5.69 14.19
C ASN A 67 -13.31 -5.39 15.69
N GLU A 68 -13.33 -4.11 16.10
CA GLU A 68 -13.03 -3.66 17.46
C GLU A 68 -11.89 -4.46 18.08
N VAL A 69 -10.77 -4.62 17.36
CA VAL A 69 -9.66 -5.45 17.84
C VAL A 69 -9.13 -4.79 19.10
N LYS A 70 -9.59 -5.26 20.26
CA LYS A 70 -9.04 -4.95 21.57
C LYS A 70 -7.70 -5.64 21.66
N ALA A 71 -6.71 -5.10 20.96
CA ALA A 71 -5.33 -5.46 21.17
C ALA A 71 -5.00 -5.01 22.60
N LEU A 72 -4.89 -5.97 23.52
CA LEU A 72 -4.40 -5.71 24.86
C LEU A 72 -3.06 -4.99 24.73
N SER A 73 -2.91 -3.88 25.44
CA SER A 73 -1.60 -3.27 25.59
C SER A 73 -0.64 -4.30 26.19
N MET A 74 0.63 -4.27 25.80
CA MET A 74 1.67 -5.13 26.37
C MET A 74 1.68 -5.05 27.91
N THR A 75 1.36 -3.87 28.47
CA THR A 75 1.23 -3.66 29.91
C THR A 75 0.06 -4.42 30.51
N GLU A 76 -1.12 -4.39 29.86
CA GLU A 76 -2.31 -5.13 30.29
C GLU A 76 -2.08 -6.65 30.22
N TRP A 77 -1.36 -7.11 29.19
CA TRP A 77 -0.98 -8.51 29.08
C TRP A 77 -0.02 -8.95 30.20
N MET A 78 0.97 -8.12 30.54
CA MET A 78 1.89 -8.42 31.66
C MET A 78 1.18 -8.42 33.02
N GLU A 79 0.23 -7.51 33.26
CA GLU A 79 -0.61 -7.52 34.48
C GLU A 79 -1.46 -8.79 34.60
N GLN A 80 -2.00 -9.30 33.49
CA GLN A 80 -2.78 -10.53 33.49
C GLN A 80 -1.90 -11.76 33.78
N PHE A 81 -0.65 -11.78 33.32
CA PHE A 81 0.25 -12.92 33.50
C PHE A 81 0.91 -12.94 34.90
N THR A 82 1.13 -11.77 35.49
CA THR A 82 1.74 -11.63 36.83
C THR A 82 0.77 -11.89 37.98
N LYS A 83 -0.55 -11.93 37.73
CA LYS A 83 -1.59 -12.26 38.72
C LYS A 83 -1.77 -13.78 39.00
N LYS A 84 -0.81 -14.62 38.61
CA LYS A 84 -0.76 -16.05 39.02
C LYS A 84 0.03 -16.20 40.30
#